data_AF-A0A651EVQ0-F1
#
_entry.id   AF-A0A651EVQ0-F1
#
_cell.length_a   1.000
_cell.length_b   1.000
_cell.length_c   1.000
_cell.angle_alpha   90.00
_cell.angle_beta   90.00
_cell.angle_gamma   90.00
#
_symmetry.space_group_name_H-M   'P 1'
#
loop_
_entity.id
_entity.type
_entity.pdbx_description
1 polymer ?
#
loop_
_entity_poly.entity_id
_entity_poly.type
_entity_poly.pdbx_seq_one_letter_code
_entity_poly.pdbx_strand_id
1 'polypeptide(L)'
;MVTDPEPKQTESLEAPPPPASEPSVQPSPPNTGRVVSYWVLALCISAVIASAIQILTATRDSGYFIPVFVTVICAAAAFIDAATRRIPNVLTYPAILFGFAINVFLVPLLTTTGPEYATVWINSPGWRDAVYGFALAAMIGIPSFILRGLGGGDVKLLGAVAVLIGFETFLGVFLNTLLFAAAIGLVNWALKGELVARAQILAGNLIAVVVTRSSLERVYPFKKTEAPFGVALLLGLVSEHFFAVHKVLLAVNL
;
A
#
# COMPACT_ATOMS: atom_id res chain seq x y z
N MET A 1 -55.67 -62.41 36.08
CA MET A 1 -55.37 -62.33 34.64
C MET A 1 -55.25 -60.85 34.30
N VAL A 2 -54.02 -60.35 34.31
CA VAL A 2 -53.68 -58.97 33.97
C VAL A 2 -53.22 -59.02 32.52
N THR A 3 -53.97 -58.36 31.63
CA THR A 3 -53.66 -58.27 30.20
C THR A 3 -52.66 -57.14 29.97
N ASP A 4 -51.49 -57.49 29.43
CA ASP A 4 -50.45 -56.53 29.02
C ASP A 4 -50.93 -55.61 27.89
N PRO A 5 -50.56 -54.31 27.91
CA PRO A 5 -50.86 -53.40 26.81
C PRO A 5 -49.84 -53.55 25.67
N GLU A 6 -50.36 -53.55 24.45
CA GLU A 6 -49.62 -53.59 23.19
C GLU A 6 -48.58 -52.45 23.05
N PRO A 7 -47.38 -52.71 22.51
CA PRO A 7 -46.39 -51.67 22.27
C PRO A 7 -46.80 -50.79 21.09
N LYS A 8 -46.98 -49.49 21.34
CA LYS A 8 -47.13 -48.46 20.31
C LYS A 8 -45.90 -48.42 19.41
N GLN A 9 -46.10 -48.69 18.13
CA GLN A 9 -45.11 -48.46 17.08
C GLN A 9 -44.77 -46.96 17.04
N THR A 10 -43.54 -46.61 17.40
CA THR A 10 -42.97 -45.30 17.16
C THR A 10 -42.71 -45.13 15.67
N GLU A 11 -43.59 -44.39 14.99
CA GLU A 11 -43.36 -43.83 13.66
C GLU A 11 -42.03 -43.05 13.67
N SER A 12 -41.02 -43.64 13.04
CA SER A 12 -39.74 -43.00 12.78
C SER A 12 -39.96 -41.85 11.80
N LEU A 13 -40.06 -40.62 12.32
CA LEU A 13 -40.00 -39.39 11.54
C LEU A 13 -38.69 -39.36 10.75
N GLU A 14 -38.80 -39.71 9.48
CA GLU A 14 -37.72 -39.68 8.50
C GLU A 14 -37.28 -38.22 8.31
N ALA A 15 -36.04 -37.93 8.67
CA ALA A 15 -35.51 -36.57 8.62
C ALA A 15 -35.53 -36.06 7.16
N PRO A 16 -35.92 -34.79 6.92
CA PRO A 16 -35.95 -34.24 5.58
C PRO A 16 -34.54 -34.29 4.94
N PRO A 17 -34.45 -34.60 3.64
CA PRO A 17 -33.17 -34.68 2.95
C PRO A 17 -32.44 -33.33 3.06
N PRO A 18 -31.10 -33.35 3.25
CA PRO A 18 -30.33 -32.12 3.37
C PRO A 18 -30.54 -31.25 2.12
N PRO A 19 -30.65 -29.92 2.29
CA PRO A 19 -30.85 -29.00 1.18
C PRO A 19 -29.73 -29.20 0.15
N ALA A 20 -30.12 -29.38 -1.12
CA ALA A 20 -29.19 -29.53 -2.23
C ALA A 20 -28.16 -28.40 -2.17
N SER A 21 -26.88 -28.76 -2.06
CA SER A 21 -25.77 -27.81 -2.00
C SER A 21 -25.88 -26.84 -3.18
N GLU A 22 -26.07 -25.54 -2.89
CA GLU A 22 -26.09 -24.52 -3.93
C GLU A 22 -24.82 -24.60 -4.78
N PRO A 23 -24.94 -24.57 -6.12
CA PRO A 23 -23.78 -24.65 -7.00
C PRO A 23 -22.83 -23.49 -6.66
N SER A 24 -21.63 -23.82 -6.20
CA SER A 24 -20.60 -22.85 -5.87
C SER A 24 -20.30 -22.00 -7.11
N VAL A 25 -20.78 -20.75 -7.12
CA VAL A 25 -20.47 -19.78 -8.17
C VAL A 25 -18.97 -19.50 -8.10
N GLN A 26 -18.19 -20.17 -8.94
CA GLN A 26 -16.77 -19.89 -9.04
C GLN A 26 -16.58 -18.50 -9.64
N PRO A 27 -15.81 -17.60 -8.98
CA PRO A 27 -15.55 -16.27 -9.51
C PRO A 27 -14.83 -16.39 -10.85
N SER A 28 -15.41 -15.79 -11.89
CA SER A 28 -14.82 -15.72 -13.23
C SER A 28 -13.41 -15.11 -13.15
N PRO A 29 -12.40 -15.68 -13.82
CA PRO A 29 -11.03 -15.18 -13.75
C PRO A 29 -10.95 -13.73 -14.25
N PRO A 30 -10.05 -12.91 -13.68
CA PRO A 30 -9.88 -11.53 -14.10
C PRO A 30 -9.50 -11.47 -15.59
N ASN A 31 -10.17 -10.59 -16.34
CA ASN A 31 -9.91 -10.40 -17.77
C ASN A 31 -8.52 -9.75 -17.96
N THR A 32 -7.51 -10.58 -18.25
CA THR A 32 -6.11 -10.17 -18.42
C THR A 32 -5.93 -9.04 -19.43
N GLY A 33 -6.77 -8.97 -20.48
CA GLY A 33 -6.70 -7.90 -21.48
C GLY A 33 -6.99 -6.51 -20.89
N ARG A 34 -7.94 -6.42 -19.96
CA ARG A 34 -8.25 -5.14 -19.29
C ARG A 34 -7.11 -4.69 -18.39
N VAL A 35 -6.49 -5.61 -17.66
CA VAL A 35 -5.36 -5.33 -16.79
C VAL A 35 -4.20 -4.70 -17.57
N VAL A 36 -3.81 -5.32 -18.68
CA VAL A 36 -2.74 -4.80 -19.54
C VAL A 36 -3.08 -3.40 -20.06
N SER A 37 -4.33 -3.17 -20.48
CA SER A 37 -4.76 -1.85 -20.97
C SER A 37 -4.64 -0.75 -19.91
N TYR A 38 -4.93 -1.03 -18.64
CA TYR A 38 -4.76 -0.06 -17.55
C TYR A 38 -3.29 0.28 -17.29
N TRP A 39 -2.39 -0.70 -17.37
CA TRP A 39 -0.95 -0.47 -17.23
C TRP A 39 -0.38 0.36 -18.37
N VAL A 40 -0.76 0.05 -19.61
CA VAL A 40 -0.37 0.85 -20.78
C VAL A 40 -0.86 2.28 -20.63
N LEU A 41 -2.12 2.47 -20.21
CA LEU A 41 -2.68 3.80 -19.98
C LEU A 41 -1.91 4.55 -18.88
N ALA A 42 -1.60 3.90 -17.76
CA ALA A 42 -0.82 4.50 -16.68
C ALA A 42 0.56 4.96 -17.18
N LEU A 43 1.27 4.12 -17.94
CA LEU A 43 2.56 4.48 -18.54
C LEU A 43 2.45 5.66 -19.51
N CYS A 44 1.45 5.65 -20.40
CA CYS A 44 1.23 6.73 -21.35
C CYS A 44 0.91 8.06 -20.64
N ILE A 45 -0.01 8.04 -19.66
CA ILE A 45 -0.36 9.23 -18.88
C ILE A 45 0.88 9.77 -18.16
N SER A 46 1.66 8.91 -17.52
CA SER A 46 2.87 9.34 -16.82
C SER A 46 3.92 9.91 -17.76
N ALA A 47 4.12 9.32 -18.94
CA ALA A 47 5.03 9.83 -19.95
C ALA A 47 4.60 11.21 -20.48
N VAL A 48 3.30 11.40 -20.76
CA VAL A 48 2.75 12.68 -21.22
C VAL A 48 2.91 13.76 -20.15
N ILE A 49 2.51 13.47 -18.91
CA ILE A 49 2.62 14.43 -17.80
C ILE A 49 4.09 14.77 -17.52
N ALA A 50 4.97 13.77 -17.45
CA ALA A 50 6.39 14.00 -17.22
C ALA A 50 7.01 14.87 -18.32
N SER A 51 6.68 14.61 -19.59
CA SER A 51 7.15 15.41 -20.72
C SER A 51 6.60 16.84 -20.67
N ALA A 52 5.33 17.02 -20.31
CA ALA A 52 4.74 18.34 -20.14
C ALA A 52 5.43 19.13 -19.02
N ILE A 53 5.69 18.50 -17.87
CA ILE A 53 6.42 19.13 -16.75
C ILE A 53 7.82 19.53 -17.22
N GLN A 54 8.57 18.63 -17.87
CA GLN A 54 9.91 18.91 -18.38
C GLN A 54 9.94 20.13 -19.31
N ILE A 55 8.97 20.24 -20.22
CA ILE A 55 8.85 21.36 -21.15
C ILE A 55 8.51 22.66 -20.40
N LEU A 56 7.60 22.59 -19.43
CA LEU A 56 7.15 23.75 -18.65
C LEU A 56 8.21 24.29 -17.69
N THR A 57 9.02 23.42 -17.09
CA THR A 57 10.08 23.82 -16.15
C THR A 57 11.36 24.25 -16.86
N ALA A 58 11.51 23.93 -18.16
CA ALA A 58 12.72 24.15 -18.95
C ALA A 58 14.01 23.61 -18.29
N THR A 59 13.87 22.72 -17.31
CA THR A 59 14.98 22.08 -16.62
C THR A 59 15.51 20.97 -17.52
N ARG A 60 16.83 20.93 -17.74
CA ARG A 60 17.47 19.82 -18.47
C ARG A 60 18.04 18.75 -17.55
N ASP A 61 18.18 19.04 -16.26
CA ASP A 61 19.02 18.23 -15.37
C ASP A 61 18.23 17.19 -14.56
N SER A 62 16.90 17.26 -14.56
CA SER A 62 16.04 16.40 -13.74
C SER A 62 14.93 15.79 -14.57
N GLY A 63 14.88 14.46 -14.67
CA GLY A 63 13.73 13.76 -15.23
C GLY A 63 12.53 13.70 -14.28
N TYR A 64 11.34 13.51 -14.84
CA TYR A 64 10.09 13.46 -14.06
C TYR A 64 9.29 12.16 -14.25
N PHE A 65 9.75 11.23 -15.11
CA PHE A 65 8.96 10.04 -15.45
C PHE A 65 8.67 9.14 -14.24
N ILE A 66 9.70 8.67 -13.52
CA ILE A 66 9.52 7.81 -12.34
C ILE A 66 8.67 8.49 -11.24
N PRO A 67 8.97 9.74 -10.82
CA PRO A 67 8.15 10.50 -9.87
C PRO A 67 6.66 10.53 -10.22
N VAL A 68 6.36 10.87 -11.47
CA VAL A 68 4.97 10.96 -11.96
C VAL A 68 4.34 9.57 -12.02
N PHE A 69 5.06 8.56 -12.50
CA PHE A 69 4.57 7.20 -12.58
C PHE A 69 4.22 6.63 -11.21
N VAL A 70 5.12 6.75 -10.24
CA VAL A 70 4.85 6.34 -8.85
C VAL A 70 3.65 7.09 -8.27
N THR A 71 3.51 8.39 -8.56
CA THR A 71 2.36 9.18 -8.11
C THR A 71 1.05 8.65 -8.71
N VAL A 72 1.02 8.30 -10.00
CA VAL A 72 -0.15 7.69 -10.64
C VAL A 72 -0.50 6.34 -10.02
N ILE A 73 0.49 5.48 -9.75
CA ILE A 73 0.28 4.19 -9.10
C ILE A 73 -0.24 4.37 -7.67
N CYS A 74 0.36 5.27 -6.89
CA CYS A 74 -0.10 5.59 -5.54
C CYS A 74 -1.50 6.20 -5.53
N ALA A 75 -1.84 7.05 -6.51
CA ALA A 75 -3.18 7.63 -6.63
C ALA A 75 -4.23 6.57 -6.94
N ALA A 76 -3.94 5.65 -7.87
CA ALA A 76 -4.79 4.50 -8.16
C ALA A 76 -4.94 3.60 -6.92
N ALA A 77 -3.85 3.30 -6.22
CA ALA A 77 -3.87 2.51 -5.00
C ALA A 77 -4.68 3.18 -3.89
N ALA A 78 -4.50 4.48 -3.67
CA ALA A 78 -5.23 5.27 -2.68
C ALA A 78 -6.74 5.31 -2.99
N PHE A 79 -7.10 5.48 -4.26
CA PHE A 79 -8.50 5.46 -4.70
C PHE A 79 -9.15 4.08 -4.45
N ILE A 80 -8.48 3.00 -4.87
CA ILE A 80 -8.99 1.64 -4.68
C ILE A 80 -9.02 1.26 -3.21
N ASP A 81 -8.02 1.64 -2.42
CA ASP A 81 -7.96 1.43 -0.97
C ASP A 81 -9.09 2.19 -0.26
N ALA A 82 -9.32 3.46 -0.59
CA ALA A 82 -10.43 4.23 -0.04
C ALA A 82 -11.80 3.62 -0.39
N ALA A 83 -11.97 3.09 -1.61
CA ALA A 83 -13.22 2.50 -2.08
C ALA A 83 -13.47 1.08 -1.56
N THR A 84 -12.43 0.23 -1.53
CA THR A 84 -12.57 -1.23 -1.32
C THR A 84 -11.81 -1.77 -0.12
N ARG A 85 -11.02 -0.93 0.57
CA ARG A 85 -10.14 -1.31 1.69
C ARG A 85 -9.14 -2.41 1.35
N ARG A 86 -8.84 -2.58 0.06
CA ARG A 86 -7.96 -3.63 -0.45
C ARG A 86 -7.12 -3.10 -1.59
N ILE A 87 -5.81 -3.25 -1.47
CA ILE A 87 -4.88 -2.90 -2.54
C ILE A 87 -4.68 -4.13 -3.45
N PRO A 88 -5.02 -4.06 -4.74
CA PRO A 88 -4.98 -5.22 -5.62
C PRO A 88 -3.54 -5.63 -5.95
N ASN A 89 -3.28 -6.94 -5.87
CA ASN A 89 -1.99 -7.54 -6.28
C ASN A 89 -1.62 -7.23 -7.73
N VAL A 90 -2.64 -7.06 -8.58
CA VAL A 90 -2.50 -6.71 -10.00
C VAL A 90 -1.87 -5.33 -10.20
N LEU A 91 -1.95 -4.44 -9.20
CA LEU A 91 -1.30 -3.13 -9.21
C LEU A 91 0.11 -3.20 -8.62
N THR A 92 0.31 -3.96 -7.55
CA THR A 92 1.57 -3.92 -6.79
C THR A 92 2.68 -4.79 -7.40
N TYR A 93 2.39 -6.04 -7.78
CA TYR A 93 3.44 -6.92 -8.32
C TYR A 93 4.02 -6.42 -9.64
N PRO A 94 3.22 -5.97 -10.63
CA PRO A 94 3.80 -5.44 -11.85
C PRO A 94 4.54 -4.12 -11.62
N ALA A 95 4.14 -3.28 -10.67
CA ALA A 95 4.93 -2.09 -10.29
C ALA A 95 6.31 -2.47 -9.73
N ILE A 96 6.39 -3.47 -8.84
CA ILE A 96 7.67 -3.98 -8.33
C ILE A 96 8.54 -4.48 -9.48
N LEU A 97 7.98 -5.34 -10.34
CA LEU A 97 8.71 -5.93 -11.45
C LEU A 97 9.19 -4.84 -12.44
N PHE A 98 8.33 -3.87 -12.72
CA PHE A 98 8.64 -2.74 -13.59
C PHE A 98 9.74 -1.84 -12.99
N GLY A 99 9.68 -1.55 -11.69
CA GLY A 99 10.72 -0.78 -11.02
C GLY A 99 12.08 -1.48 -11.07
N PHE A 100 12.12 -2.81 -10.87
CA PHE A 100 13.36 -3.57 -11.04
C PHE A 100 13.82 -3.58 -12.50
N ALA A 101 12.90 -3.80 -13.44
CA ALA A 101 13.19 -3.77 -14.87
C ALA A 101 13.83 -2.44 -15.30
N ILE A 102 13.30 -1.31 -14.81
CA ILE A 102 13.88 0.00 -15.10
C ILE A 102 15.21 0.22 -14.39
N ASN A 103 15.24 0.11 -13.06
CA ASN A 103 16.37 0.58 -12.26
C ASN A 103 17.57 -0.38 -12.27
N VAL A 104 17.33 -1.69 -12.42
CA VAL A 104 18.39 -2.71 -12.40
C VAL A 104 18.85 -3.12 -13.79
N PHE A 105 17.97 -3.09 -14.79
CA PHE A 105 18.31 -3.57 -16.13
C PHE A 105 18.37 -2.43 -17.17
N LEU A 106 17.27 -1.71 -17.36
CA LEU A 106 17.13 -0.75 -18.45
C LEU A 106 18.06 0.46 -18.30
N VAL A 107 18.12 1.04 -17.09
CA VAL A 107 18.94 2.21 -16.82
C VAL A 107 20.43 1.90 -16.94
N PRO A 108 20.98 0.84 -16.29
CA PRO A 108 22.37 0.46 -16.52
C PRO A 108 22.71 0.20 -17.99
N LEU A 109 21.80 -0.43 -18.74
CA LEU A 109 21.97 -0.64 -20.19
C LEU A 109 22.02 0.69 -20.95
N LEU A 110 21.09 1.61 -20.69
CA LEU A 110 21.07 2.94 -21.31
C LEU A 110 22.31 3.76 -20.96
N THR A 111 22.81 3.67 -19.73
CA THR A 111 24.02 4.37 -19.29
C THR A 111 25.26 3.94 -20.08
N THR A 112 25.33 2.69 -20.56
CA THR A 112 26.43 2.25 -21.45
C THR A 112 26.37 2.86 -22.85
N THR A 113 25.18 3.26 -23.31
CA THR A 113 24.95 3.79 -24.67
C THR A 113 24.92 5.32 -24.70
N GLY A 114 24.52 5.96 -23.59
CA GLY A 114 24.48 7.40 -23.42
C GLY A 114 23.93 7.78 -22.04
N PRO A 115 24.76 8.26 -21.09
CA PRO A 115 24.35 8.50 -19.69
C PRO A 115 23.26 9.58 -19.54
N GLU A 116 23.18 10.50 -20.49
CA GLU A 116 22.26 11.65 -20.45
C GLU A 116 20.78 11.21 -20.52
N TYR A 117 20.44 10.14 -21.26
CA TYR A 117 19.04 9.74 -21.41
C TYR A 117 18.41 9.19 -20.12
N ALA A 118 19.21 8.50 -19.30
CA ALA A 118 18.75 7.92 -18.04
C ALA A 118 18.47 8.98 -16.96
N THR A 119 19.23 10.07 -16.97
CA THR A 119 19.12 11.14 -15.97
C THR A 119 18.13 12.22 -16.39
N VAL A 120 18.14 12.62 -17.67
CA VAL A 120 17.37 13.76 -18.18
C VAL A 120 15.86 13.50 -18.22
N TRP A 121 15.41 12.27 -18.54
CA TRP A 121 13.98 11.99 -18.68
C TRP A 121 13.43 11.03 -17.60
N ILE A 122 14.16 9.95 -17.30
CA ILE A 122 13.68 8.89 -16.42
C ILE A 122 13.76 9.30 -14.94
N ASN A 123 14.85 9.97 -14.54
CA ASN A 123 15.21 10.25 -13.14
C ASN A 123 15.27 8.98 -12.30
N SER A 124 16.14 8.06 -12.73
CA SER A 124 16.36 6.82 -12.03
C SER A 124 17.28 7.02 -10.82
N PRO A 125 16.92 6.46 -9.65
CA PRO A 125 17.81 6.39 -8.49
C PRO A 125 19.00 5.42 -8.71
N GLY A 126 18.97 4.63 -9.79
CA GLY A 126 19.95 3.59 -10.06
C GLY A 126 19.68 2.27 -9.34
N TRP A 127 20.46 1.25 -9.68
CA TRP A 127 20.19 -0.13 -9.26
C TRP A 127 20.42 -0.36 -7.76
N ARG A 128 21.44 0.27 -7.17
CA ARG A 128 21.79 0.11 -5.75
C ARG A 128 20.68 0.63 -4.86
N ASP A 129 20.25 1.85 -5.12
CA ASP A 129 19.23 2.52 -4.33
C ASP A 129 17.86 1.85 -4.48
N ALA A 130 17.54 1.33 -5.67
CA ALA A 130 16.33 0.54 -5.87
C ALA A 130 16.32 -0.75 -5.03
N VAL A 131 17.45 -1.48 -5.00
CA VAL A 131 17.59 -2.71 -4.21
C VAL A 131 17.57 -2.40 -2.71
N TYR A 132 18.28 -1.37 -2.25
CA TYR A 132 18.29 -0.97 -0.85
C TYR A 132 16.93 -0.43 -0.39
N GLY A 133 16.25 0.36 -1.24
CA GLY A 133 14.90 0.83 -0.98
C GLY A 133 13.94 -0.35 -0.80
N PHE A 134 13.96 -1.31 -1.73
CA PHE A 134 13.14 -2.52 -1.62
C PHE A 134 13.45 -3.34 -0.36
N ALA A 135 14.73 -3.54 -0.07
CA ALA A 135 15.17 -4.28 1.09
C ALA A 135 14.70 -3.62 2.39
N LEU A 136 14.79 -2.28 2.49
CA LEU A 136 14.27 -1.53 3.62
C LEU A 136 12.74 -1.66 3.72
N ALA A 137 12.02 -1.49 2.62
CA ALA A 137 10.57 -1.65 2.59
C ALA A 137 10.13 -3.06 2.99
N ALA A 138 10.85 -4.10 2.57
CA ALA A 138 10.61 -5.48 3.00
C ALA A 138 10.96 -5.69 4.48
N MET A 139 12.09 -5.14 4.95
CA MET A 139 12.53 -5.21 6.35
C MET A 139 11.51 -4.58 7.30
N ILE A 140 10.86 -3.49 6.91
CA ILE A 140 9.82 -2.85 7.71
C ILE A 140 8.48 -3.56 7.51
N GLY A 141 8.09 -3.80 6.26
CA GLY A 141 6.76 -4.30 5.92
C GLY A 141 6.51 -5.73 6.33
N ILE A 142 7.49 -6.64 6.19
CA ILE A 142 7.30 -8.06 6.55
C ILE A 142 7.04 -8.23 8.05
N PRO A 143 7.86 -7.68 8.97
CA PRO A 143 7.54 -7.72 10.40
C PRO A 143 6.20 -7.06 10.73
N SER A 144 5.88 -5.91 10.14
CA SER A 144 4.59 -5.25 10.36
C SER A 144 3.40 -6.10 9.89
N PHE A 145 3.56 -6.87 8.81
CA PHE A 145 2.54 -7.82 8.35
C PHE A 145 2.38 -9.01 9.29
N ILE A 146 3.50 -9.59 9.76
CA ILE A 146 3.49 -10.69 10.73
C ILE A 146 2.80 -10.26 12.04
N LEU A 147 3.07 -9.04 12.50
CA LEU A 147 2.45 -8.42 13.68
C LEU A 147 1.01 -7.95 13.42
N ARG A 148 0.43 -8.21 12.24
CA ARG A 148 -0.93 -7.78 11.81
C ARG A 148 -1.15 -6.26 11.84
N GLY A 149 -0.07 -5.48 11.80
CA GLY A 149 -0.11 -4.02 11.77
C GLY A 149 -0.42 -3.45 10.39
N LEU A 150 0.10 -4.07 9.32
CA LEU A 150 -0.13 -3.67 7.92
C LEU A 150 -0.82 -4.79 7.14
N GLY A 151 -1.63 -4.43 6.15
CA GLY A 151 -2.19 -5.39 5.19
C GLY A 151 -1.11 -5.92 4.24
N GLY A 152 -1.29 -7.15 3.74
CA GLY A 152 -0.36 -7.71 2.76
C GLY A 152 -0.32 -6.93 1.44
N GLY A 153 -1.38 -6.18 1.12
CA GLY A 153 -1.40 -5.25 -0.02
C GLY A 153 -0.52 -4.02 0.23
N ASP A 154 -0.59 -3.45 1.43
CA ASP A 154 0.17 -2.26 1.85
C ASP A 154 1.68 -2.51 1.79
N VAL A 155 2.13 -3.67 2.27
CA VAL A 155 3.53 -4.08 2.23
C VAL A 155 4.04 -4.20 0.80
N LYS A 156 3.23 -4.74 -0.10
CA LYS A 156 3.60 -4.84 -1.52
C LYS A 156 3.65 -3.47 -2.18
N LEU A 157 2.74 -2.57 -1.82
CA LEU A 157 2.76 -1.20 -2.33
C LEU A 157 4.00 -0.44 -1.83
N LEU A 158 4.35 -0.58 -0.55
CA LEU A 158 5.60 -0.04 -0.01
C LEU A 158 6.82 -0.53 -0.78
N GLY A 159 6.90 -1.84 -1.03
CA GLY A 159 7.96 -2.42 -1.86
C GLY A 159 7.98 -1.85 -3.27
N ALA A 160 6.82 -1.71 -3.91
CA ALA A 160 6.69 -1.13 -5.25
C ALA A 160 7.23 0.31 -5.30
N VAL A 161 6.78 1.16 -4.36
CA VAL A 161 7.22 2.55 -4.27
C VAL A 161 8.73 2.61 -4.04
N ALA A 162 9.26 1.83 -3.09
CA ALA A 162 10.67 1.88 -2.72
C ALA A 162 11.61 1.43 -3.86
N VAL A 163 11.25 0.42 -4.65
CA VAL A 163 12.03 0.03 -5.83
C VAL A 163 12.05 1.14 -6.86
N LEU A 164 10.93 1.81 -7.07
CA LEU A 164 10.78 2.81 -8.12
C LEU A 164 11.54 4.10 -7.80
N ILE A 165 11.36 4.65 -6.60
CA ILE A 165 11.98 5.94 -6.20
C ILE A 165 13.34 5.80 -5.51
N GLY A 166 13.73 4.58 -5.11
CA GLY A 166 15.01 4.32 -4.45
C GLY A 166 15.01 4.62 -2.95
N PHE A 167 16.11 4.27 -2.29
CA PHE A 167 16.25 4.29 -0.83
C PHE A 167 16.10 5.69 -0.21
N GLU A 168 16.85 6.68 -0.70
CA GLU A 168 16.90 8.01 -0.07
C GLU A 168 15.53 8.69 -0.09
N THR A 169 14.89 8.73 -1.26
CA THR A 169 13.55 9.31 -1.41
C THR A 169 12.50 8.48 -0.68
N PHE A 170 12.61 7.15 -0.69
CA PHE A 170 11.67 6.29 0.03
C PHE A 170 11.66 6.57 1.53
N LEU A 171 12.80 6.83 2.15
CA LEU A 171 12.86 7.11 3.59
C LEU A 171 12.06 8.39 3.92
N GLY A 172 12.23 9.45 3.14
CA GLY A 172 11.46 10.69 3.27
C GLY A 172 9.96 10.46 3.08
N VAL A 173 9.58 9.76 2.00
CA VAL A 173 8.18 9.38 1.73
C VAL A 173 7.58 8.55 2.86
N PHE A 174 8.31 7.57 3.39
CA PHE A 174 7.86 6.70 4.46
C PHE A 174 7.62 7.47 5.77
N LEU A 175 8.56 8.34 6.15
CA LEU A 175 8.42 9.19 7.33
C LEU A 175 7.24 10.17 7.20
N ASN A 176 7.10 10.82 6.04
CA ASN A 176 5.95 11.69 5.77
C ASN A 176 4.63 10.90 5.80
N THR A 177 4.62 9.68 5.26
CA THR A 177 3.46 8.78 5.28
C THR A 177 3.04 8.45 6.72
N LEU A 178 4.01 8.14 7.58
CA LEU A 178 3.75 7.86 8.99
C LEU A 178 3.15 9.09 9.69
N LEU A 179 3.66 10.29 9.40
CA LEU A 179 3.14 11.54 9.93
C LEU A 179 1.69 11.79 9.49
N PHE A 180 1.38 11.63 8.20
CA PHE A 180 0.01 11.77 7.70
C PHE A 180 -0.93 10.69 8.23
N ALA A 181 -0.47 9.44 8.34
CA ALA A 181 -1.25 8.36 8.93
C ALA A 181 -1.58 8.66 10.40
N ALA A 182 -0.62 9.17 11.17
CA ALA A 182 -0.82 9.59 12.56
C ALA A 182 -1.82 10.76 12.65
N ALA A 183 -1.69 11.77 11.78
CA ALA A 183 -2.61 12.91 11.74
C ALA A 183 -4.04 12.48 11.38
N ILE A 184 -4.22 11.65 10.34
CA ILE A 184 -5.53 11.10 9.94
C ILE A 184 -6.13 10.28 11.09
N GLY A 185 -5.32 9.47 11.76
CA GLY A 185 -5.74 8.71 12.94
C GLY A 185 -6.24 9.62 14.06
N LEU A 186 -5.48 10.68 14.38
CA LEU A 186 -5.81 11.63 15.43
C LEU A 186 -7.09 12.42 15.11
N VAL A 187 -7.24 12.90 13.87
CA VAL A 187 -8.47 13.58 13.42
C VAL A 187 -9.67 12.65 13.52
N ASN A 188 -9.54 11.39 13.10
CA ASN A 188 -10.61 10.41 13.20
C ASN A 188 -11.01 10.13 14.66
N TRP A 189 -10.06 10.16 15.61
CA TRP A 189 -10.37 10.03 17.03
C TRP A 189 -11.05 11.28 17.59
N ALA A 190 -10.62 12.47 17.15
CA ALA A 190 -11.20 13.73 17.55
C ALA A 190 -12.66 13.85 17.12
N LEU A 191 -12.96 13.55 15.85
CA LEU A 191 -14.30 13.62 15.29
C LEU A 191 -15.28 12.63 15.95
N LYS A 192 -14.79 11.50 16.46
CA LYS A 192 -15.61 10.51 17.16
C LYS A 192 -15.81 10.82 18.65
N GLY A 193 -15.14 11.85 19.19
CA GLY A 193 -15.15 12.15 20.62
C GLY A 193 -14.46 11.08 21.50
N GLU A 194 -13.75 10.12 20.89
CA GLU A 194 -13.14 8.99 21.58
C GLU A 194 -11.67 9.26 21.98
N LEU A 195 -11.14 10.47 21.77
CA LEU A 195 -9.73 10.82 22.03
C LEU A 195 -9.27 10.42 23.41
N VAL A 196 -10.00 10.83 24.44
CA VAL A 196 -9.64 10.59 25.84
C VAL A 196 -9.72 9.10 26.15
N ALA A 197 -10.77 8.42 25.71
CA ALA A 197 -10.95 6.98 25.92
C ALA A 197 -9.84 6.16 25.25
N ARG A 198 -9.47 6.49 24.00
CA ARG A 198 -8.38 5.80 23.29
C ARG A 198 -7.00 6.13 23.85
N ALA A 199 -6.76 7.36 24.28
CA ALA A 199 -5.52 7.74 24.95
C ALA A 199 -5.37 6.99 26.29
N GLN A 200 -6.45 6.86 27.06
CA GLN A 200 -6.45 6.08 28.32
C GLN A 200 -6.19 4.59 28.07
N ILE A 201 -6.79 3.99 27.04
CA ILE A 201 -6.53 2.59 26.65
C ILE A 201 -5.07 2.42 26.21
N LEU A 202 -4.54 3.34 25.40
CA LEU A 202 -3.15 3.29 24.93
C LEU A 202 -2.17 3.41 26.11
N ALA A 203 -2.40 4.38 27.01
CA ALA A 203 -1.59 4.58 28.21
C ALA A 203 -1.66 3.37 29.15
N GLY A 204 -2.85 2.83 29.39
CA GLY A 204 -3.05 1.63 30.21
C GLY A 204 -2.32 0.41 29.64
N ASN A 205 -2.37 0.21 28.32
CA ASN A 205 -1.66 -0.86 27.64
C ASN A 205 -0.13 -0.66 27.69
N LEU A 206 0.35 0.58 27.55
CA LEU A 206 1.78 0.88 27.65
C LEU A 206 2.31 0.59 29.05
N ILE A 207 1.59 1.03 30.08
CA ILE A 207 1.91 0.78 31.48
C ILE A 207 1.87 -0.73 31.78
N ALA A 208 0.85 -1.46 31.31
CA ALA A 208 0.74 -2.91 31.49
C ALA A 208 1.90 -3.68 30.84
N VAL A 209 2.38 -3.24 29.67
CA VAL A 209 3.56 -3.86 29.03
C VAL A 209 4.84 -3.56 29.82
N VAL A 210 5.04 -2.31 30.23
CA VAL A 210 6.25 -1.88 30.95
C VAL A 210 6.32 -2.49 32.35
N VAL A 211 5.19 -2.55 33.07
CA VAL A 211 5.12 -2.99 34.48
C VAL A 211 4.85 -4.49 34.59
N THR A 212 3.88 -5.01 33.84
CA THR A 212 3.36 -6.37 34.06
C THR A 212 3.98 -7.39 33.09
N ARG A 213 4.70 -6.96 32.04
CA ARG A 213 5.20 -7.80 30.94
C ARG A 213 4.11 -8.72 30.34
N SER A 214 2.84 -8.39 30.53
CA SER A 214 1.71 -9.21 30.10
C SER A 214 1.31 -8.88 28.66
N SER A 215 0.95 -9.91 27.89
CA SER A 215 0.54 -9.77 26.49
C SER A 215 -0.64 -8.81 26.32
N LEU A 216 -0.50 -7.87 25.39
CA LEU A 216 -1.35 -6.70 25.10
C LEU A 216 -2.82 -7.01 24.76
N GLU A 217 -3.15 -8.26 24.47
CA GLU A 217 -4.40 -8.63 23.80
C GLU A 217 -5.61 -8.71 24.75
N ARG A 218 -5.41 -8.65 26.08
CA ARG A 218 -6.43 -9.06 27.04
C ARG A 218 -7.25 -7.93 27.67
N VAL A 219 -6.85 -6.65 27.54
CA VAL A 219 -7.42 -5.56 28.37
C VAL A 219 -8.51 -4.77 27.66
N TYR A 220 -8.40 -4.46 26.36
CA TYR A 220 -9.50 -3.84 25.58
C TYR A 220 -9.40 -4.17 24.09
N PRO A 221 -10.45 -4.74 23.45
CA PRO A 221 -10.42 -5.02 22.01
C PRO A 221 -10.47 -3.70 21.23
N PHE A 222 -9.38 -3.37 20.54
CA PHE A 222 -9.36 -2.25 19.61
C PHE A 222 -10.32 -2.54 18.44
N LYS A 223 -11.41 -1.77 18.33
CA LYS A 223 -12.17 -1.71 17.08
C LYS A 223 -11.29 -1.00 16.05
N LYS A 224 -10.79 -1.77 15.09
CA LYS A 224 -9.82 -1.38 14.07
C LYS A 224 -10.41 -0.24 13.23
N THR A 225 -10.04 1.00 13.54
CA THR A 225 -10.34 2.13 12.67
C THR A 225 -9.29 2.10 11.58
N GLU A 226 -9.56 1.38 10.49
CA GLU A 226 -8.63 1.28 9.38
C GLU A 226 -8.59 2.64 8.68
N ALA A 227 -7.51 3.41 8.88
CA ALA A 227 -7.20 4.52 8.00
C ALA A 227 -6.70 3.91 6.68
N PRO A 228 -7.18 4.36 5.50
CA PRO A 228 -6.70 3.84 4.23
C PRO A 228 -5.22 4.21 4.06
N PHE A 229 -4.35 3.22 4.17
CA PHE A 229 -2.90 3.39 4.12
C PHE A 229 -2.46 4.01 2.79
N GLY A 230 -3.13 3.65 1.69
CA GLY A 230 -2.83 4.19 0.36
C GLY A 230 -2.97 5.72 0.30
N VAL A 231 -3.94 6.30 1.03
CA VAL A 231 -4.14 7.75 1.08
C VAL A 231 -2.99 8.43 1.83
N ALA A 232 -2.59 7.89 2.98
CA ALA A 232 -1.45 8.42 3.73
C ALA A 232 -0.16 8.34 2.91
N LEU A 233 0.05 7.24 2.18
CA LEU A 233 1.22 7.03 1.33
C LEU A 233 1.27 8.02 0.17
N LEU A 234 0.14 8.27 -0.49
CA LEU A 234 0.03 9.28 -1.54
C LEU A 234 0.36 10.68 -1.01
N LEU A 235 -0.17 11.05 0.15
CA LEU A 235 0.11 12.36 0.76
C LEU A 235 1.60 12.50 1.14
N GLY A 236 2.19 11.45 1.74
CA GLY A 236 3.61 11.43 2.06
C GLY A 236 4.49 11.57 0.83
N LEU A 237 4.10 10.91 -0.26
CA LEU A 237 4.78 10.98 -1.55
C LEU A 237 4.70 12.37 -2.17
N VAL A 238 3.51 12.96 -2.27
CA VAL A 238 3.32 14.31 -2.85
C VAL A 238 4.06 15.36 -2.04
N SER A 239 4.02 15.24 -0.71
CA SER A 239 4.77 16.12 0.20
C SER A 239 6.27 16.06 -0.07
N GLU A 240 6.85 14.86 -0.21
CA GLU A 240 8.28 14.71 -0.48
C GLU A 240 8.69 15.34 -1.82
N HIS A 241 7.90 15.12 -2.88
CA HIS A 241 8.15 15.76 -4.17
C HIS A 241 8.06 17.28 -4.11
N PHE A 242 7.10 17.82 -3.36
CA PHE A 242 6.96 19.26 -3.17
C PHE A 242 8.18 19.85 -2.45
N PHE A 243 8.67 19.20 -1.39
CA PHE A 243 9.88 19.63 -0.69
C PHE A 243 11.13 19.57 -1.58
N ALA A 244 11.26 18.55 -2.41
CA ALA A 244 12.37 18.44 -3.36
C ALA A 244 12.37 19.60 -4.37
N VAL A 245 11.21 19.91 -4.97
CA VAL A 245 11.07 21.04 -5.90
C VAL A 245 11.36 22.38 -5.21
N HIS A 246 10.85 22.58 -3.99
CA HIS A 246 11.05 23.82 -3.26
C HIS A 246 12.53 24.07 -2.91
N LYS A 247 13.27 23.02 -2.51
CA LYS A 247 14.72 23.12 -2.25
C LYS A 247 15.50 23.56 -3.49
N VAL A 248 15.15 23.04 -4.67
CA VAL A 248 15.79 23.43 -5.93
C VAL A 248 15.50 24.90 -6.24
N LEU A 249 14.25 25.35 -6.10
CA LEU A 249 13.88 26.76 -6.34
C LEU A 249 14.58 27.74 -5.40
N LEU A 250 14.78 27.37 -4.13
CA LEU A 250 15.53 28.19 -3.18
C LEU A 250 17.02 28.26 -3.52
N ALA A 251 17.61 27.16 -3.99
CA ALA A 251 19.02 27.10 -4.35
C ALA A 251 19.36 27.92 -5.61
N VAL A 252 18.41 28.09 -6.53
CA VAL A 252 18.59 28.90 -7.77
C VAL A 252 18.42 30.40 -7.53
N ASN A 253 17.74 30.79 -6.45
CA ASN A 253 17.49 32.20 -6.09
C ASN A 253 18.53 32.80 -5.12
N LEU A 254 19.64 32.08 -4.86
CA LEU A 254 20.79 32.51 -4.04
C LEU A 254 22.04 32.59 -4.91
#